data_AF-A0A663N1I8-F1
#
_entry.id   AF-A0A663N1I8-F1
#
_cell.length_a   1.000
_cell.length_b   1.000
_cell.length_c   1.000
_cell.angle_alpha   90.00
_cell.angle_beta   90.00
_cell.angle_gamma   90.00
#
_symmetry.space_group_name_H-M   'P 1'
#
loop_
_entity.id
_entity.type
_entity.pdbx_description
1 polymer ?
#
loop_
_entity_poly.entity_id
_entity_poly.type
_entity_poly.pdbx_seq_one_letter_code
_entity_poly.pdbx_strand_id
1 'polypeptide(L)'
;MGPCRRHMEASLQELKSSQRMVPRAVHLPNCDRKGFYKRKQCKPSRGRKRGLCWCVDKYGMKLPGTDYLSGDLQCHAFDSSNVE
;
A
#
# COMPACT_ATOMS: atom_id res chain seq x y z
N MET A 1 -3.53 13.84 -11.77
CA MET A 1 -2.85 13.11 -10.67
C MET A 1 -3.87 12.25 -9.93
N GLY A 2 -3.62 10.95 -9.79
CA GLY A 2 -4.54 10.07 -9.05
C GLY A 2 -4.49 10.26 -7.52
N PRO A 3 -5.47 9.70 -6.78
CA PRO A 3 -5.61 9.88 -5.33
C PRO A 3 -4.41 9.34 -4.53
N CYS A 4 -3.79 8.24 -4.97
CA CYS A 4 -2.62 7.68 -4.30
C CYS A 4 -1.40 8.60 -4.43
N ARG A 5 -1.16 9.15 -5.63
CA ARG A 5 0.00 10.00 -5.87
C ARG A 5 -0.05 11.29 -5.03
N ARG A 6 -1.24 11.87 -4.87
CA ARG A 6 -1.45 13.01 -3.95
C ARG A 6 -1.18 12.62 -2.49
N HIS A 7 -1.70 11.49 -2.03
CA HIS A 7 -1.45 11.01 -0.67
C HIS A 7 0.05 10.71 -0.45
N MET A 8 0.71 10.04 -1.38
CA MET A 8 2.13 9.74 -1.33
C MET A 8 2.98 11.00 -1.21
N GLU A 9 2.68 12.04 -2.01
CA GLU A 9 3.39 13.31 -1.97
C GLU A 9 3.18 14.05 -0.64
N ALA A 10 1.96 14.04 -0.11
CA ALA A 10 1.67 14.59 1.22
C ALA A 10 2.46 13.86 2.31
N SER A 11 2.50 12.51 2.30
CA SER A 11 3.30 11.73 3.24
C SER A 11 4.81 11.99 3.11
N LEU A 12 5.30 12.23 1.90
CA LEU A 12 6.71 12.59 1.67
C LEU A 12 7.03 14.00 2.14
N GLN A 13 6.11 14.95 1.96
CA GLN A 13 6.28 16.32 2.43
C GLN A 13 6.30 16.38 3.96
N GLU A 14 5.45 15.58 4.61
CA GLU A 14 5.45 15.42 6.07
C GLU A 14 6.79 14.85 6.57
N LEU A 15 7.31 13.80 5.90
CA LEU A 15 8.64 13.24 6.18
C LEU A 15 9.77 14.27 6.03
N LYS A 16 9.73 15.09 4.99
CA LYS A 16 10.75 16.14 4.75
C LYS A 16 10.68 17.25 5.80
N SER A 17 9.48 17.57 6.29
CA SER A 17 9.29 18.63 7.29
C SER A 17 9.79 18.26 8.68
N SER A 18 9.84 16.96 9.01
CA SER A 18 10.27 16.49 10.33
C SER A 18 11.65 15.83 10.26
N GLN A 19 12.70 16.62 10.53
CA GLN A 19 14.09 16.16 10.62
C GLN A 19 14.33 15.04 11.67
N ARG A 20 13.35 14.79 12.56
CA ARG A 20 13.40 13.73 13.59
C ARG A 20 12.55 12.50 13.25
N MET A 21 11.89 12.45 12.10
CA MET A 21 11.06 11.30 11.74
C MET A 21 11.92 10.13 11.25
N VAL A 22 11.88 9.03 12.02
CA VAL A 22 12.48 7.77 11.61
C VAL A 22 11.78 7.31 10.32
N PRO A 23 12.49 7.02 9.21
CA PRO A 23 11.90 6.53 7.97
C PRO A 23 11.03 5.27 8.13
N ARG A 24 11.15 4.58 9.27
CA ARG A 24 10.38 3.38 9.65
C ARG A 24 8.99 3.68 10.26
N ALA A 25 8.71 4.94 10.59
CA ALA A 25 7.46 5.36 11.22
C ALA A 25 6.38 5.72 10.19
N VAL A 26 6.77 6.29 9.04
CA VAL A 26 5.82 6.71 8.01
C VAL A 26 5.54 5.59 7.02
N HIS A 27 4.26 5.32 6.82
CA HIS A 27 3.79 4.35 5.85
C HIS A 27 3.56 5.03 4.51
N LEU A 28 4.44 4.77 3.55
CA LEU A 28 4.26 5.22 2.17
C LEU A 28 3.33 4.26 1.42
N PRO A 29 2.24 4.76 0.81
CA PRO A 29 1.38 3.92 -0.01
C PRO A 29 2.05 3.58 -1.34
N ASN A 30 1.91 2.33 -1.78
CA ASN A 30 2.31 1.89 -3.11
C ASN A 30 1.31 2.41 -4.15
N CYS A 31 1.76 3.30 -5.02
CA CYS A 31 0.96 3.80 -6.13
C CYS A 31 1.30 3.10 -7.45
N ASP A 32 0.31 2.98 -8.33
CA ASP A 32 0.49 2.55 -9.71
C ASP A 32 0.89 3.72 -10.61
N ARG A 33 1.35 3.44 -11.84
CA ARG A 33 1.76 4.46 -12.84
C ARG A 33 0.66 5.47 -13.14
N LYS A 34 -0.61 5.06 -13.05
CA LYS A 34 -1.80 5.92 -13.21
C LYS A 34 -2.08 6.81 -11.98
N GLY A 35 -1.37 6.62 -10.87
CA GLY A 35 -1.53 7.38 -9.62
C GLY A 35 -2.65 6.87 -8.70
N PHE A 36 -3.18 5.67 -8.94
CA PHE A 36 -4.10 4.96 -8.05
C PHE A 36 -3.34 4.04 -7.08
N TYR A 37 -4.00 3.55 -6.04
CA TYR A 37 -3.37 2.62 -5.11
C TYR A 37 -3.15 1.27 -5.79
N LYS A 38 -1.94 0.72 -5.66
CA LYS A 38 -1.69 -0.67 -6.02
C LYS A 38 -2.52 -1.55 -5.10
N ARG A 39 -3.07 -2.63 -5.67
CA ARG A 39 -3.82 -3.63 -4.91
C ARG A 39 -3.05 -4.17 -3.73
N LYS A 40 -1.75 -4.45 -3.89
CA LYS A 40 -0.89 -4.89 -2.78
C LYS A 40 -0.23 -3.69 -2.09
N GLN A 41 -0.60 -3.46 -0.83
CA GLN A 41 0.05 -2.49 0.05
C GLN A 41 0.92 -3.22 1.06
N CYS A 42 2.11 -2.70 1.34
CA CYS A 42 3.04 -3.31 2.27
C CYS A 42 3.57 -2.29 3.25
N LYS A 43 3.65 -2.66 4.53
CA LYS A 43 4.38 -1.89 5.53
C LYS A 43 5.89 -2.03 5.31
N PRO A 44 6.67 -0.98 5.57
CA PRO A 44 8.13 -1.10 5.61
C PRO A 44 8.54 -2.11 6.70
N SER A 45 9.63 -2.86 6.42
CA SER A 45 10.22 -3.79 7.37
C SER A 45 10.69 -3.06 8.63
N ARG A 46 10.39 -3.60 9.81
CA ARG A 46 10.85 -3.06 11.10
C ARG A 46 11.89 -4.00 11.70
N GLY A 47 13.17 -3.71 11.42
CA GLY A 47 14.29 -4.51 11.91
C GLY A 47 14.34 -5.88 11.23
N ARG A 48 14.24 -6.97 12.01
CA ARG A 48 14.26 -8.35 11.50
C ARG A 48 12.88 -8.90 11.08
N LYS A 49 11.79 -8.14 11.28
CA LYS A 49 10.43 -8.59 10.91
C LYS A 49 10.07 -8.11 9.50
N ARG A 50 9.73 -9.06 8.62
CA ARG A 50 9.19 -8.76 7.28
C ARG A 50 8.01 -7.78 7.39
N GLY A 51 7.99 -6.83 6.47
CA GLY A 51 6.90 -5.89 6.30
C GLY A 51 5.60 -6.64 6.01
N LEU A 52 4.52 -6.24 6.68
CA LEU A 52 3.22 -6.87 6.54
C LEU A 52 2.53 -6.31 5.29
N CYS A 53 2.03 -7.19 4.42
CA CYS A 53 1.30 -6.79 3.22
C CYS A 53 -0.20 -7.12 3.34
N TRP A 54 -1.05 -6.33 2.69
CA TRP A 54 -2.49 -6.52 2.61
C TRP A 54 -3.03 -6.06 1.25
N CYS A 55 -4.25 -6.48 0.89
CA CYS A 55 -4.89 -6.03 -0.33
C CYS A 55 -5.79 -4.81 -0.08
N VAL A 56 -5.77 -3.87 -1.02
CA VAL A 56 -6.62 -2.69 -1.07
C VAL A 56 -7.29 -2.54 -2.43
N ASP A 57 -8.35 -1.74 -2.49
CA ASP A 57 -8.96 -1.30 -3.74
C ASP A 57 -8.17 -0.15 -4.41
N LYS A 58 -8.67 0.35 -5.54
CA LYS A 58 -8.06 1.48 -6.29
C LYS A 58 -8.02 2.80 -5.51
N TYR A 59 -8.77 2.90 -4.40
CA TYR A 59 -8.87 4.06 -3.52
C TYR A 59 -8.05 3.91 -2.22
N GLY A 60 -7.47 2.73 -1.97
CA GLY A 60 -6.67 2.44 -0.78
C GLY A 60 -7.45 1.80 0.37
N MET A 61 -8.72 1.46 0.17
CA MET A 61 -9.55 0.77 1.15
C MET A 61 -9.17 -0.70 1.24
N LYS A 62 -8.94 -1.21 2.46
CA LYS A 62 -8.60 -2.62 2.68
C LYS A 62 -9.75 -3.54 2.27
N LEU A 63 -9.41 -4.61 1.56
CA LEU A 63 -10.38 -5.63 1.19
C LEU A 63 -10.62 -6.59 2.37
N PRO A 64 -11.89 -6.86 2.75
CA PRO A 64 -12.21 -7.81 3.81
C PRO A 64 -11.71 -9.22 3.44
N GLY A 65 -11.14 -9.95 4.40
CA GLY A 65 -10.63 -11.31 4.20
C GLY A 65 -9.19 -11.41 3.67
N THR A 66 -8.48 -10.29 3.49
CA THR A 66 -7.07 -10.28 3.03
C THR A 66 -6.06 -9.91 4.12
N ASP A 67 -6.49 -10.00 5.39
CA ASP A 67 -5.67 -9.72 6.54
C ASP A 67 -4.57 -10.79 6.69
N TYR A 68 -3.37 -10.43 6.24
CA TYR A 68 -2.09 -10.94 6.72
C TYR A 68 -1.54 -12.26 6.14
N LEU A 69 -1.66 -12.47 4.83
CA LEU A 69 -0.96 -13.59 4.19
C LEU A 69 0.44 -13.16 3.70
N SER A 70 1.43 -13.80 4.31
CA SER A 70 2.87 -13.62 4.13
C SER A 70 3.31 -13.75 2.66
N GLY A 71 4.15 -12.81 2.18
CA GLY A 71 5.06 -12.95 1.03
C GLY A 71 4.42 -13.07 -0.36
N ASP A 72 3.47 -13.98 -0.53
CA ASP A 72 2.83 -14.41 -1.76
C ASP A 72 1.34 -14.06 -1.78
N LEU A 73 1.01 -12.85 -1.32
CA LEU A 73 -0.32 -12.31 -1.46
C LEU A 73 -0.60 -12.07 -2.95
N GLN A 74 -1.10 -13.10 -3.63
CA GLN A 74 -1.82 -12.95 -4.87
C GLN A 74 -3.11 -12.22 -4.50
N CYS A 75 -3.06 -10.88 -4.53
CA CYS A 75 -4.26 -10.05 -4.60
C CYS A 75 -4.91 -10.34 -5.96
N HIS A 76 -5.38 -11.58 -6.13
CA HIS A 76 -6.29 -11.96 -7.19
C HIS A 76 -7.38 -10.91 -7.14
N ALA A 77 -7.64 -10.32 -8.29
CA ALA A 77 -8.95 -9.75 -8.47
C ALA A 77 -9.92 -10.81 -7.96
N PHE A 78 -10.91 -10.44 -7.16
CA PHE A 78 -12.22 -10.99 -7.50
C PHE A 78 -12.51 -10.49 -8.92
N ASP A 79 -11.87 -11.13 -9.90
CA ASP A 79 -12.35 -11.19 -11.25
C ASP A 79 -13.47 -12.20 -11.10
N SER A 80 -14.65 -11.69 -10.77
CA SER A 80 -15.87 -12.36 -11.17
C SER A 80 -15.97 -12.30 -12.70
N SER A 81 -15.00 -12.89 -13.39
CA SER A 81 -15.03 -13.15 -14.82
C SER A 81 -14.24 -14.44 -15.10
N ASN A 82 -14.70 -15.51 -14.45
CA ASN A 82 -14.69 -16.83 -15.07
C ASN A 82 -16.13 -17.21 -15.43
N VAL A 83 -16.70 -16.49 -16.40
CA VAL A 83 -17.74 -16.89 -17.35
C VAL A 83 -17.51 -15.92 -18.53
N GLU A 84 -16.91 -16.34 -19.63
CA GLU A 84 -17.43 -17.29 -20.62
C GLU A 84 -16.30 -18.00 -21.37
#